data_AF-X1QTD7-F1
#
_entry.id   AF-X1QTD7-F1
#
_cell.length_a   1.000
_cell.length_b   1.000
_cell.length_c   1.000
_cell.angle_alpha   90.00
_cell.angle_beta   90.00
_cell.angle_gamma   90.00
#
_symmetry.space_group_name_H-M   'P 1'
#
loop_
_entity.id
_entity.type
_entity.pdbx_description
1 polymer ?
#
loop_
_entity_poly.entity_id
_entity_poly.type
_entity_poly.pdbx_seq_one_letter_code
_entity_poly.pdbx_strand_id
1 'polypeptide(L)'
;IERLLNITNADCEERFTYATELVAQFSRRKGAVQEVLDLWLDFWRDLLLVKVGCSEAITDVDLEATLVEMARGYNLTQIRAFINSIQAAGEQLRQNANPRLVLEVLMLSIPRREEAIGVKDG
;
A
#
# COMPACT_ATOMS: atom_id res chain seq x y z
N ILE A 1 -10.92 3.66 0.21
CA ILE A 1 -9.76 4.20 0.95
C ILE A 1 -9.66 3.58 2.34
N GLU A 2 -10.71 3.60 3.16
CA GLU A 2 -10.74 2.95 4.49
C GLU A 2 -10.18 1.51 4.51
N ARG A 3 -10.62 0.67 3.57
CA ARG A 3 -10.11 -0.71 3.50
C ARG A 3 -8.60 -0.80 3.25
N LEU A 4 -8.03 0.09 2.43
CA LEU A 4 -6.59 0.15 2.20
C LEU A 4 -5.85 0.52 3.49
N LEU A 5 -6.36 1.52 4.22
CA LEU A 5 -5.77 1.97 5.49
C LEU A 5 -5.77 0.84 6.53
N ASN A 6 -6.88 0.10 6.61
CA ASN A 6 -6.99 -1.06 7.50
C ASN A 6 -5.94 -2.12 7.15
N ILE A 7 -5.87 -2.56 5.88
CA ILE A 7 -4.91 -3.59 5.46
C ILE A 7 -3.45 -3.14 5.62
N THR A 8 -3.17 -1.85 5.43
CA THR A 8 -1.81 -1.32 5.62
C THR A 8 -1.35 -1.48 7.08
N ASN A 9 -2.25 -1.30 8.05
CA ASN A 9 -1.95 -1.45 9.48
C ASN A 9 -2.25 -2.85 10.04
N ALA A 10 -2.87 -3.72 9.23
CA ALA A 10 -3.27 -5.06 9.60
C ALA A 10 -2.10 -6.01 9.80
N ASP A 11 -2.36 -7.11 10.51
CA ASP A 11 -1.40 -8.18 10.67
C ASP A 11 -1.28 -9.07 9.41
N CYS A 12 -0.43 -10.10 9.50
CA CYS A 12 -0.21 -11.00 8.37
C CYS A 12 -1.48 -11.78 7.99
N GLU A 13 -2.25 -12.26 8.97
CA GLU A 13 -3.43 -13.09 8.73
C GLU A 13 -4.53 -12.31 7.99
N GLU A 14 -4.79 -11.09 8.44
CA GLU A 14 -5.74 -10.17 7.81
C GLU A 14 -5.33 -9.79 6.38
N ARG A 15 -4.03 -9.55 6.15
CA ARG A 15 -3.49 -9.26 4.82
C ARG A 15 -3.64 -10.45 3.87
N PHE A 16 -3.35 -11.68 4.32
CA PHE A 16 -3.53 -12.88 3.51
C PHE A 16 -5.01 -13.19 3.23
N THR A 17 -5.88 -12.90 4.18
CA THR A 17 -7.33 -12.95 3.97
C THR A 17 -7.75 -11.99 2.85
N TYR A 18 -7.25 -10.75 2.88
CA TYR A 18 -7.50 -9.79 1.81
C TYR A 18 -6.91 -10.22 0.45
N ALA A 19 -5.72 -10.81 0.41
CA ALA A 19 -5.17 -11.39 -0.81
C ALA A 19 -6.10 -12.45 -1.40
N THR A 20 -6.68 -13.32 -0.55
CA THR A 20 -7.65 -14.34 -0.98
C THR A 20 -8.91 -13.71 -1.61
N GLU A 21 -9.41 -12.62 -1.04
CA GLU A 21 -10.53 -11.87 -1.62
C GLU A 21 -10.18 -11.27 -2.98
N LEU A 22 -8.99 -10.67 -3.11
CA LEU A 22 -8.51 -10.12 -4.39
C LEU A 22 -8.36 -11.22 -5.46
N VAL A 23 -7.90 -12.42 -5.10
CA VAL A 23 -7.87 -13.57 -6.02
C VAL A 23 -9.26 -13.95 -6.51
N ALA A 24 -10.26 -13.97 -5.61
CA ALA A 24 -11.64 -14.24 -5.97
C ALA A 24 -12.21 -13.16 -6.91
N GLN A 25 -11.88 -11.89 -6.68
CA GLN A 25 -12.24 -10.78 -7.57
C GLN A 25 -11.56 -10.90 -8.93
N PHE A 26 -10.26 -11.20 -8.96
CA PHE A 26 -9.48 -11.37 -10.20
C PHE A 26 -10.09 -12.44 -11.11
N SER A 27 -10.52 -13.55 -10.51
CA SER A 27 -11.13 -14.68 -11.22
C SER A 27 -12.46 -14.30 -11.88
N ARG A 28 -13.19 -13.34 -11.30
CA ARG A 28 -14.47 -12.84 -11.83
C ARG A 28 -14.28 -11.74 -12.88
N ARG A 29 -13.38 -10.78 -12.59
CA ARG A 29 -13.08 -9.63 -13.45
C ARG A 29 -11.62 -9.23 -13.24
N LYS A 30 -10.75 -9.62 -14.18
CA LYS A 30 -9.31 -9.29 -14.13
C LYS A 30 -9.03 -7.81 -13.89
N GLY A 31 -9.84 -6.92 -14.47
CA GLY A 31 -9.72 -5.46 -14.30
C GLY A 31 -10.01 -4.94 -12.88
N ALA A 32 -10.82 -5.65 -12.08
CA ALA A 32 -11.16 -5.20 -10.72
C ALA A 32 -9.93 -5.07 -9.82
N VAL A 33 -8.99 -6.01 -9.93
CA VAL A 33 -7.77 -5.97 -9.13
C VAL A 33 -6.81 -4.89 -9.62
N GLN A 34 -6.80 -4.59 -10.92
CA GLN A 34 -6.00 -3.47 -11.44
C GLN A 34 -6.52 -2.14 -10.89
N GLU A 35 -7.84 -1.92 -10.85
CA GLU A 35 -8.45 -0.74 -10.21
C GLU A 35 -8.06 -0.62 -8.72
N VAL A 36 -7.98 -1.75 -8.00
CA VAL A 36 -7.49 -1.76 -6.62
C VAL A 36 -6.01 -1.39 -6.55
N LEU A 37 -5.16 -1.95 -7.41
CA LEU A 37 -3.73 -1.65 -7.41
C LEU A 37 -3.46 -0.19 -7.79
N ASP A 38 -4.24 0.39 -8.70
CA ASP A 38 -4.16 1.81 -9.07
C ASP A 38 -4.54 2.70 -7.87
N LEU A 39 -5.62 2.35 -7.15
CA LEU A 39 -5.99 3.04 -5.91
C LEU A 39 -4.88 2.97 -4.86
N TRP A 40 -4.23 1.81 -4.73
CA TRP A 40 -3.08 1.66 -3.83
C TRP A 40 -1.89 2.52 -4.29
N LEU A 41 -1.61 2.55 -5.59
CA LEU A 41 -0.52 3.33 -6.15
C LEU A 41 -0.72 4.83 -5.93
N ASP A 42 -1.92 5.34 -6.18
CA ASP A 42 -2.26 6.76 -5.98
C ASP A 42 -2.10 7.16 -4.51
N PHE A 43 -2.62 6.35 -3.59
CA PHE A 43 -2.49 6.61 -2.15
C PHE A 43 -1.03 6.64 -1.69
N TRP A 44 -0.22 5.65 -2.09
CA TRP A 44 1.19 5.59 -1.69
C TRP A 44 2.06 6.65 -2.38
N ARG A 45 1.65 7.14 -3.55
CA ARG A 45 2.24 8.30 -4.21
C ARG A 45 1.94 9.59 -3.44
N ASP A 46 0.71 9.79 -2.99
CA ASP A 46 0.37 10.96 -2.17
C ASP A 46 1.14 10.91 -0.82
N LEU A 47 1.29 9.73 -0.23
CA LEU A 47 2.13 9.54 0.96
C LEU A 47 3.60 9.91 0.70
N LEU A 48 4.13 9.56 -0.48
CA LEU A 48 5.47 9.96 -0.92
C LEU A 48 5.60 11.47 -1.04
N LEU A 49 4.62 12.14 -1.67
CA LEU A 49 4.60 13.59 -1.84
C LEU A 49 4.59 14.32 -0.49
N VAL A 50 3.76 13.88 0.45
CA VAL A 50 3.74 14.41 1.82
C VAL A 50 5.08 14.18 2.52
N LYS A 51 5.68 12.98 2.38
CA LYS A 51 6.97 12.66 3.01
C LYS A 51 8.11 13.58 2.53
N VAL A 52 8.06 14.05 1.29
CA VAL A 52 9.07 14.96 0.71
C VAL A 52 8.70 16.45 0.84
N GLY A 53 7.58 16.77 1.49
CA GLY A 53 7.15 18.15 1.74
C GLY A 53 6.41 18.81 0.57
N CYS A 54 5.84 18.03 -0.35
CA CYS A 54 5.07 18.51 -1.50
C CYS A 54 3.57 18.21 -1.31
N SER A 55 3.00 18.56 -0.15
CA SER A 55 1.59 18.27 0.18
C SER A 55 0.61 18.99 -0.74
N GLU A 56 1.00 20.10 -1.37
CA GLU A 56 0.20 20.84 -2.34
C GLU A 56 -0.12 20.06 -3.63
N ALA A 57 0.58 18.95 -3.87
CA ALA A 57 0.43 18.11 -5.05
C ALA A 57 -0.37 16.81 -4.80
N ILE A 58 -0.91 16.62 -3.58
CA ILE A 58 -1.74 15.44 -3.28
C ILE A 58 -3.08 15.51 -3.99
N THR A 59 -3.64 14.34 -4.30
CA THR A 59 -4.88 14.21 -5.08
C THR A 59 -6.13 14.42 -4.22
N ASP A 60 -6.07 14.04 -2.94
CA ASP A 60 -7.19 14.11 -1.99
C ASP A 60 -6.82 14.91 -0.73
N VAL A 61 -7.29 16.16 -0.66
CA VAL A 61 -7.00 17.09 0.44
C VAL A 61 -7.67 16.64 1.75
N ASP A 62 -8.79 15.93 1.70
CA ASP A 62 -9.47 15.44 2.91
C ASP A 62 -8.65 14.36 3.62
N LEU A 63 -7.70 13.72 2.91
CA LEU A 63 -6.78 12.73 3.45
C LEU A 63 -5.45 13.30 3.93
N GLU A 64 -5.20 14.60 3.76
CA GLU A 64 -3.90 15.23 4.07
C GLU A 64 -3.45 14.92 5.50
N ALA A 65 -4.33 15.12 6.48
CA ALA A 65 -4.01 14.85 7.89
C ALA A 65 -3.65 13.38 8.13
N THR A 66 -4.35 12.45 7.48
CA THR A 66 -4.06 11.01 7.57
C THR A 66 -2.71 10.67 6.94
N LEU A 67 -2.43 11.24 5.77
CA LEU A 67 -1.17 11.05 5.05
C LEU A 67 0.02 11.62 5.85
N VAL A 68 -0.13 12.79 6.48
CA VAL A 68 0.90 13.39 7.33
C VAL A 68 1.23 12.49 8.51
N GLU A 69 0.23 11.97 9.22
CA GLU A 69 0.47 11.06 10.34
C GLU A 69 1.08 9.72 9.89
N MET A 70 0.63 9.18 8.75
CA MET A 70 1.22 7.97 8.20
C MET A 70 2.66 8.18 7.74
N ALA A 71 2.97 9.32 7.11
CA ALA A 71 4.31 9.62 6.60
C ALA A 71 5.36 9.65 7.70
N ARG A 72 4.98 9.99 8.95
CA ARG A 72 5.88 9.92 10.11
C ARG A 72 6.33 8.49 10.41
N GLY A 73 5.48 7.49 10.17
CA GLY A 73 5.75 6.09 10.47
C GLY A 73 6.51 5.31 9.40
N TYR A 74 6.82 5.91 8.24
CA TYR A 74 7.54 5.23 7.18
C TYR A 74 8.69 6.08 6.66
N ASN A 75 9.82 5.45 6.35
CA ASN A 75 10.93 6.14 5.67
C ASN A 75 10.73 6.16 4.14
N LEU A 76 11.47 7.04 3.47
CA LEU A 76 11.38 7.23 2.02
C LEU A 76 11.69 5.96 1.21
N THR A 77 12.60 5.12 1.71
CA THR A 77 13.00 3.87 1.07
C THR A 77 11.88 2.82 1.16
N GLN A 78 11.20 2.70 2.31
CA GLN A 78 10.05 1.83 2.48
C GLN A 78 8.90 2.21 1.55
N ILE A 79 8.55 3.49 1.50
CA ILE A 79 7.49 4.02 0.63
C ILE A 79 7.80 3.68 -0.83
N ARG A 80 9.00 4.02 -1.30
CA ARG A 80 9.43 3.76 -2.69
C ARG A 80 9.47 2.26 -3.02
N ALA A 81 9.97 1.43 -2.10
CA ALA A 81 10.02 -0.03 -2.30
C ALA A 81 8.62 -0.62 -2.45
N PHE A 82 7.65 -0.12 -1.68
CA PHE A 82 6.29 -0.62 -1.76
C PHE A 82 5.55 -0.15 -3.02
N ILE A 83 5.74 1.12 -3.43
CA ILE A 83 5.27 1.63 -4.74
C ILE A 83 5.76 0.71 -5.88
N ASN A 84 7.05 0.38 -5.89
CA ASN A 84 7.62 -0.52 -6.89
C ASN A 84 7.00 -1.93 -6.83
N SER A 85 6.68 -2.42 -5.63
CA SER A 85 6.04 -3.72 -5.43
C SER A 85 4.61 -3.76 -5.98
N ILE A 86 3.83 -2.67 -5.80
CA ILE A 86 2.49 -2.51 -6.39
C ILE A 86 2.58 -2.54 -7.92
N GLN A 87 3.50 -1.75 -8.50
CA GLN A 87 3.70 -1.70 -9.96
C GLN A 87 4.10 -3.06 -10.53
N ALA A 88 5.04 -3.75 -9.87
CA ALA A 88 5.48 -5.08 -10.27
C ALA A 88 4.33 -6.10 -10.19
N ALA A 89 3.53 -6.07 -9.14
CA ALA A 89 2.35 -6.95 -9.00
C ALA A 89 1.34 -6.71 -10.14
N GLY A 90 1.05 -5.45 -10.46
CA GLY A 90 0.17 -5.08 -11.57
C GLY A 90 0.64 -5.65 -12.90
N GLU A 91 1.95 -5.55 -13.18
CA GLU A 91 2.55 -6.09 -14.40
C GLU A 91 2.54 -7.63 -14.44
N GLN A 92 2.92 -8.28 -13.35
CA GLN A 92 2.89 -9.75 -13.25
C GLN A 92 1.49 -10.31 -13.50
N LEU A 93 0.45 -9.66 -12.97
CA LEU A 93 -0.94 -10.05 -13.22
C LEU A 93 -1.34 -9.87 -14.70
N ARG A 94 -0.89 -8.80 -15.37
CA ARG A 94 -1.11 -8.60 -16.82
C ARG A 94 -0.40 -9.66 -17.66
N GLN A 95 0.76 -10.10 -17.22
CA GLN A 95 1.53 -11.18 -17.84
C GLN A 95 1.01 -12.59 -17.51
N ASN A 96 -0.14 -12.70 -16.85
CA ASN A 96 -0.77 -13.97 -16.43
C ASN A 96 0.07 -14.80 -15.45
N ALA A 97 0.90 -14.16 -14.61
CA ALA A 97 1.49 -14.82 -13.46
C ALA A 97 0.40 -15.32 -12.49
N ASN A 98 0.75 -16.26 -11.61
CA ASN A 98 -0.19 -16.83 -10.64
C ASN A 98 -0.75 -15.73 -9.71
N PRO A 99 -2.05 -15.39 -9.77
CA PRO A 99 -2.59 -14.26 -9.03
C PRO A 99 -2.48 -14.41 -7.52
N ARG A 100 -2.60 -15.64 -7.00
CA ARG A 100 -2.48 -15.89 -5.56
C ARG A 100 -1.08 -15.53 -5.07
N LEU A 101 -0.06 -16.06 -5.72
CA LEU A 101 1.32 -15.81 -5.34
C LEU A 101 1.68 -14.31 -5.44
N VAL A 102 1.28 -13.66 -6.54
CA VAL A 102 1.56 -12.23 -6.74
C VAL A 102 0.92 -11.38 -5.64
N LEU A 103 -0.34 -11.66 -5.29
CA LEU A 103 -1.07 -10.89 -4.29
C LEU A 103 -0.58 -11.17 -2.86
N GLU A 104 -0.25 -12.41 -2.52
CA GLU A 104 0.35 -12.76 -1.23
C GLU A 104 1.73 -12.12 -1.05
N VAL A 105 2.58 -12.12 -2.09
CA VAL A 105 3.88 -11.44 -2.07
C VAL A 105 3.71 -9.93 -1.92
N LEU A 106 2.73 -9.32 -2.58
CA LEU A 106 2.42 -7.91 -2.41
C LEU A 106 2.04 -7.61 -0.94
N MET A 107 1.21 -8.44 -0.32
CA MET A 107 0.81 -8.30 1.08
C MET A 107 2.00 -8.38 2.06
N LEU A 108 2.94 -9.29 1.80
CA LEU A 108 4.19 -9.40 2.57
C LEU A 108 5.12 -8.19 2.36
N SER A 109 4.99 -7.51 1.22
CA SER A 109 5.83 -6.35 0.88
C SER A 109 5.35 -5.05 1.53
N ILE A 110 4.14 -5.02 2.11
CA ILE A 110 3.65 -3.85 2.85
C ILE A 110 4.60 -3.59 4.03
N PRO A 111 5.26 -2.42 4.08
CA PRO A 111 6.27 -2.15 5.09
C PRO A 111 5.67 -2.11 6.48
N ARG A 112 6.50 -2.38 7.48
CA ARG A 112 6.16 -2.15 8.89
C ARG A 112 6.43 -0.69 9.23
N ARG A 113 5.57 -0.10 10.04
CA ARG A 113 5.81 1.23 10.58
C ARG A 113 7.09 1.19 11.41
N GLU A 114 7.98 2.15 11.19
CA GLU A 114 9.07 2.41 12.12
C GLU A 114 8.43 2.92 13.41
N GLU A 115 8.50 2.11 14.47
CA GLU A 115 8.16 2.60 15.80
C GLU A 115 9.06 3.79 16.08
N ALA A 116 8.46 4.93 16.42
CA ALA A 116 9.23 6.05 16.95
C ALA A 116 9.96 5.51 18.18
N ILE A 117 11.29 5.39 18.08
CA ILE A 117 12.13 5.00 19.21
C ILE A 117 11.84 6.05 20.27
N GLY A 118 11.06 5.67 21.29
CA GLY A 118 10.82 6.54 22.42
C GLY A 118 12.17 6.85 23.02
N VAL A 119 12.64 8.08 22.83
CA VAL A 119 13.74 8.64 23.59
C VAL A 119 13.26 8.58 25.04
N LYS A 120 13.66 7.54 25.76
CA LYS A 120 13.63 7.55 27.21
C LYS A 120 14.75 8.51 27.60
N ASP A 121 14.43 9.80 27.62
CA ASP A 121 15.23 10.79 28.31
C ASP A 121 15.37 10.32 29.76
N GLY A 122 16.62 10.01 30.14
CA GLY A 122 17.06 9.74 31.50
C GLY A 122 18.21 10.68 31.84
#